data_AF-A0A011P6P6-F1
#
_entry.id   AF-A0A011P6P6-F1
#
_cell.length_a   1.000
_cell.length_b   1.000
_cell.length_c   1.000
_cell.angle_alpha   90.00
_cell.angle_beta   90.00
_cell.angle_gamma   90.00
#
_symmetry.space_group_name_H-M   'P 1'
#
loop_
_entity.id
_entity.type
_entity.pdbx_description
1 polymer ?
#
loop_
_entity_poly.entity_id
_entity_poly.type
_entity_poly.pdbx_seq_one_letter_code
_entity_poly.pdbx_strand_id
1 'polypeptide(L)' 'MSLENYIQQAEEMELLEKLDFVSDLLELEEVSEIEAYRIITAHGEPKPKEPIEKQYGCIDFLDD' A
#
# COMPACT_ATOMS: atom_id res chain seq x y z
N MET A 1 16.17 -9.54 -0.87
CA MET A 1 15.44 -10.85 -0.86
C MET A 1 14.22 -10.75 -1.78
N SER A 2 13.39 -11.78 -1.97
CA SER A 2 12.14 -11.63 -2.76
C SER A 2 11.01 -11.09 -1.89
N LEU A 3 10.11 -10.32 -2.51
CA LEU A 3 8.93 -9.73 -1.84
C LEU A 3 8.03 -10.79 -1.20
N GLU A 4 7.87 -11.97 -1.81
CA GLU A 4 7.09 -13.06 -1.20
C GLU A 4 7.65 -13.47 0.17
N ASN A 5 8.97 -13.40 0.36
CA ASN A 5 9.59 -13.80 1.61
C ASN A 5 9.28 -12.79 2.73
N TYR A 6 9.28 -11.49 2.41
CA TYR A 6 8.85 -10.44 3.34
C TYR A 6 7.36 -10.54 3.69
N ILE A 7 6.53 -10.90 2.72
CA ILE A 7 5.10 -11.14 2.95
C ILE A 7 4.91 -12.31 3.91
N GLN A 8 5.54 -13.47 3.66
CA GLN A 8 5.45 -14.64 4.53
C GLN A 8 5.94 -14.38 5.95
N GLN A 9 7.03 -13.63 6.12
CA GLN A 9 7.52 -13.26 7.44
C GLN A 9 6.53 -12.35 8.18
N ALA A 10 5.92 -11.40 7.47
CA ALA A 10 4.89 -10.54 8.01
C ALA A 10 3.57 -11.28 8.30
N GLU A 11 3.34 -12.49 7.78
CA GLU A 11 2.10 -13.23 8.05
C GLU A 11 1.98 -13.66 9.52
N GLU A 12 3.10 -14.10 10.10
CA GLU A 12 3.15 -14.58 11.48
C GLU A 12 3.43 -13.47 12.51
N MET A 13 3.64 -12.23 12.07
CA MET A 13 3.93 -11.07 12.92
C MET A 13 2.65 -10.37 13.41
N GLU A 14 2.69 -9.91 14.66
CA GLU A 14 1.68 -8.99 15.18
C GLU A 14 1.74 -7.64 14.44
N LEU A 15 0.63 -6.89 14.42
CA LEU A 15 0.52 -5.66 13.63
C LEU A 15 1.63 -4.64 13.96
N LEU A 16 1.98 -4.47 15.24
CA LEU A 16 3.02 -3.52 15.64
C LEU A 16 4.41 -3.98 15.19
N GLU A 17 4.71 -5.26 15.31
CA GLU A 17 5.98 -5.85 14.85
C GLU A 17 6.12 -5.76 13.33
N LYS A 18 5.00 -5.95 12.61
CA LYS A 18 4.92 -5.79 11.17
C LYS A 18 5.21 -4.36 10.72
N LEU A 19 4.69 -3.36 11.44
CA LEU A 19 4.94 -1.96 11.12
C LEU A 19 6.40 -1.59 11.34
N ASP A 20 7.01 -2.08 12.42
CA ASP A 20 8.43 -1.88 12.71
C ASP A 20 9.29 -2.53 11.61
N PHE A 21 9.02 -3.79 11.28
CA PHE A 21 9.67 -4.53 10.21
C PHE A 21 9.60 -3.83 8.85
N VAL A 22 8.43 -3.31 8.47
CA VAL A 22 8.27 -2.61 7.20
C VAL A 22 8.94 -1.23 7.22
N SER A 23 8.99 -0.56 8.38
CA SER A 23 9.74 0.68 8.55
C SER A 23 11.23 0.46 8.29
N ASP A 24 11.80 -0.60 8.87
CA ASP A 24 13.21 -0.97 8.65
C ASP A 24 13.51 -1.25 7.17
N LEU A 25 12.61 -1.98 6.48
CA LEU A 25 12.77 -2.28 5.05
C LEU A 25 12.72 -1.02 4.17
N LEU A 26 11.91 -0.02 4.54
CA LEU A 26 11.84 1.27 3.85
C LEU A 26 13.10 2.11 4.09
N GLU A 27 13.61 2.14 5.32
CA GLU A 27 14.85 2.86 5.66
C GLU A 27 16.08 2.28 4.95
N LEU A 28 16.09 0.95 4.75
CA LEU A 28 17.14 0.25 4.01
C LEU A 28 16.96 0.31 2.48
N GLU A 29 15.92 0.98 1.98
CA GLU A 29 15.54 1.02 0.56
C GLU A 29 15.40 -0.39 -0.09
N GLU A 30 15.12 -1.42 0.72
CA GLU A 30 14.93 -2.80 0.25
C GLU A 30 13.56 -3.01 -0.42
N VAL A 31 12.58 -2.14 -0.09
CA VAL A 31 11.24 -2.14 -0.66
C VAL A 31 10.77 -0.72 -0.95
N SER A 32 9.94 -0.57 -1.98
CA SER A 32 9.22 0.68 -2.26
C SER A 32 8.01 0.86 -1.35
N GLU A 33 7.48 2.08 -1.25
CA GLU A 33 6.25 2.37 -0.48
C GLU A 33 5.05 1.48 -0.89
N ILE A 34 4.94 1.16 -2.18
CA ILE A 34 3.88 0.29 -2.71
C ILE A 34 4.08 -1.15 -2.21
N GLU A 35 5.33 -1.62 -2.15
CA GLU A 35 5.66 -2.96 -1.66
C GLU A 35 5.50 -3.06 -0.14
N ALA A 36 5.92 -2.03 0.60
CA ALA A 36 5.65 -1.87 2.03
C ALA A 36 4.14 -1.95 2.33
N TYR A 37 3.32 -1.21 1.58
CA TYR A 37 1.86 -1.30 1.70
C TYR A 37 1.36 -2.72 1.46
N ARG A 38 1.87 -3.42 0.45
CA ARG A 38 1.50 -4.81 0.16
C ARG A 38 1.89 -5.77 1.28
N ILE A 39 3.03 -5.57 1.95
CA ILE A 39 3.45 -6.39 3.09
C ILE A 39 2.52 -6.16 4.29
N ILE A 40 2.18 -4.90 4.58
CA ILE A 40 1.27 -4.54 5.68
C ILE A 40 -0.13 -5.12 5.43
N THR A 41 -0.63 -5.01 4.20
CA THR A 41 -1.98 -5.45 3.81
C THR A 41 -2.02 -6.85 3.21
N ALA A 42 -0.95 -7.65 3.31
CA ALA A 42 -0.94 -9.02 2.79
C ALA A 42 -1.99 -9.91 3.49
N HIS A 43 -2.32 -9.57 4.74
CA HIS A 43 -3.45 -10.13 5.46
C HIS A 43 -4.61 -9.14 5.50
N GLY A 44 -5.73 -9.57 4.90
CA GLY A 44 -6.91 -8.74 4.65
C GLY A 44 -6.94 -8.34 3.18
N GLU A 45 -7.96 -8.81 2.46
CA GLU A 45 -8.07 -8.59 1.02
C GLU A 45 -7.76 -7.13 0.64
N PRO A 46 -6.98 -6.89 -0.43
CA PRO A 46 -6.77 -5.53 -0.91
C PRO A 46 -8.15 -4.93 -1.15
N LYS A 47 -8.46 -3.78 -0.51
CA LYS A 47 -9.69 -3.05 -0.81
C LYS A 47 -9.80 -2.96 -2.33
N PRO A 48 -10.90 -3.45 -2.94
CA PRO A 48 -11.06 -3.37 -4.38
C PRO A 48 -10.84 -1.92 -4.78
N LYS A 49 -9.96 -1.69 -5.76
CA LYS A 49 -9.74 -0.35 -6.29
C LYS A 49 -11.11 0.21 -6.63
N GLU A 50 -11.55 1.25 -5.93
CA GLU A 50 -12.74 1.98 -6.34
C GLU A 50 -12.49 2.37 -7.80
N PRO A 51 -13.41 2.07 -8.73
CA PRO A 51 -13.26 2.53 -10.09
C PRO A 51 -13.12 4.05 -9.98
N ILE A 52 -11.98 4.56 -10.41
CA ILE A 52 -11.77 5.99 -10.60
C ILE A 52 -12.83 6.37 -11.63
N GLU A 53 -14.00 6.84 -11.18
CA GLU A 53 -14.90 7.58 -12.04
C GLU A 53 -14.08 8.77 -12.50
N LYS A 54 -13.64 8.71 -13.76
CA LYS A 54 -13.10 9.86 -14.47
C LYS A 54 -14.22 10.90 -14.55
N GLN A 55 -14.42 11.65 -13.48
CA GLN A 55 -15.24 12.83 -13.48
C GLN A 55 -14.39 13.94 -14.12
N TYR A 56 -14.34 13.94 -15.46
CA TYR A 56 -14.03 15.14 -16.21
C TYR A 56 -15.24 16.08 -16.06
N GLY A 57 -15.38 16.70 -14.90
CA GLY A 57 -16.18 17.90 -14.77
C GLY A 57 -15.43 19.01 -15.47
N CYS A 58 -15.72 19.26 -16.76
CA CYS A 58 -15.46 20.58 -17.32
C CYS A 58 -16.16 21.58 -16.40
N ILE A 59 -15.40 22.47 -15.79
CA ILE A 59 -15.96 23.65 -15.14
C ILE A 59 -16.54 24.48 -16.28
N ASP A 60 -17.86 24.40 -16.47
CA ASP A 60 -18.58 25.40 -17.25
C ASP A 60 -18.51 26.70 -16.44
N PHE A 61 -17.59 27.59 -16.82
CA PHE A 61 -17.66 28.98 -16.41
C PHE A 61 -18.80 29.62 -17.19
N LEU A 62 -20.00 29.56 -16.64
CA LEU A 62 -21.08 30.48 -16.94
C LEU A 62 -21.35 31.26 -15.66
N ASP A 63 -20.92 32.53 -15.65
CA ASP A 63 -21.64 33.67 -15.04
C ASP A 63 -20.72 34.92 -15.03
N ASP A 64 -20.81 35.73 -16.10
CA ASP A 64 -21.40 37.10 -16.09
C ASP A 64 -21.58 37.63 -17.53
#